data_AF-K0SVR4-F1
#
_entry.id   AF-K0SVR4-F1
#
_cell.length_a   1.000
_cell.length_b   1.000
_cell.length_c   1.000
_cell.angle_alpha   90.00
_cell.angle_beta   90.00
_cell.angle_gamma   90.00
#
_symmetry.space_group_name_H-M   'P 1'
#
loop_
_entity.id
_entity.type
_entity.pdbx_description
1 polymer ?
#
loop_
_entity_poly.entity_id
_entity_poly.type
_entity_poly.pdbx_seq_one_letter_code
_entity_poly.pdbx_strand_id
1 'polypeptide(L)'
;MTLTVGLTKGSGLAPNQPYHQGRTTRRRPRSFWTLVVAPVSACLFFASLSLQSRLRVPPDNGGGVDAVGSLPVSASAGNATVTEPWASPYQVDCSAVATAPEAGEGGNDGGGGVFVTTKTDPPFRMNIHDPSRDGVSREIQQKGCWECKHINDMAAALRTYDGAYFLDVGGNIGMWSLTAASLDRRVFTIEALPANVERICGSVRANPPMAGRIGVLNVAATSEPTTFKFSVPAGNMGGTRVIDAGGEGVSDDEVTVRGATIDSLKLPTDIPVVLKVDVEGHELQALWGAM
;
A
#
# COMPACT_ATOMS: atom_id res chain seq x y z
N MET A 1 6.39 28.68 -44.49
CA MET A 1 5.62 28.02 -45.56
C MET A 1 4.90 26.85 -44.90
N THR A 2 3.61 27.02 -44.65
CA THR A 2 2.73 26.08 -43.95
C THR A 2 2.45 24.88 -44.83
N LEU A 3 2.42 23.67 -44.27
CA LEU A 3 1.71 22.55 -44.91
C LEU A 3 0.97 21.73 -43.87
N THR A 4 -0.34 21.82 -43.95
CA THR A 4 -1.35 20.92 -43.38
C THR A 4 -1.65 19.81 -44.41
N VAL A 5 -2.46 18.82 -44.00
CA VAL A 5 -3.25 17.82 -44.78
C VAL A 5 -2.67 16.41 -44.62
N GLY A 6 -3.44 15.36 -44.32
CA GLY A 6 -4.88 15.18 -44.17
C GLY A 6 -5.19 13.67 -44.11
N LEU A 7 -6.26 13.31 -43.40
CA LEU A 7 -6.79 11.95 -43.27
C LEU A 7 -7.66 11.56 -44.47
N THR A 8 -7.57 10.31 -44.93
CA THR A 8 -8.68 9.63 -45.63
C THR A 8 -8.84 8.16 -45.22
N LYS A 9 -10.12 7.79 -45.02
CA LYS A 9 -10.76 6.46 -44.84
C LYS A 9 -10.46 5.54 -46.04
N GLY A 10 -10.50 4.20 -46.04
CA GLY A 10 -11.21 3.21 -45.22
C GLY A 10 -12.20 2.41 -46.08
N SER A 11 -11.88 1.15 -46.44
CA SER A 11 -12.76 0.04 -46.95
C SER A 11 -11.84 -1.06 -47.52
N GLY A 12 -11.97 -2.38 -47.39
CA GLY A 12 -12.91 -3.33 -46.80
C GLY A 12 -12.59 -4.74 -47.38
N LEU A 13 -12.91 -5.80 -46.63
CA LEU A 13 -13.10 -7.22 -47.03
C LEU A 13 -11.88 -8.15 -47.29
N ALA A 14 -11.88 -9.29 -46.58
CA ALA A 14 -11.10 -10.53 -46.83
C ALA A 14 -12.01 -11.58 -47.53
N PRO A 15 -11.52 -12.68 -48.16
CA PRO A 15 -11.04 -13.88 -47.43
C PRO A 15 -10.01 -14.84 -48.13
N ASN A 16 -9.49 -15.80 -47.33
CA ASN A 16 -8.96 -17.17 -47.63
C ASN A 16 -7.52 -17.45 -48.19
N GLN A 17 -6.60 -17.81 -47.25
CA GLN A 17 -5.65 -18.98 -47.14
C GLN A 17 -4.76 -19.46 -48.34
N PRO A 18 -3.63 -20.19 -48.11
CA PRO A 18 -2.52 -20.01 -47.16
C PRO A 18 -1.12 -20.11 -47.85
N TYR A 19 -0.05 -19.54 -47.27
CA TYR A 19 1.31 -19.96 -47.61
C TYR A 19 2.25 -19.86 -46.40
N HIS A 20 2.82 -21.00 -46.03
CA HIS A 20 3.86 -21.13 -45.02
C HIS A 20 5.19 -20.58 -45.55
N GLN A 21 5.91 -19.79 -44.75
CA GLN A 21 7.37 -19.94 -44.61
C GLN A 21 7.95 -19.09 -43.46
N GLY A 22 8.84 -19.71 -42.68
CA GLY A 22 9.99 -19.05 -42.04
C GLY A 22 9.75 -18.29 -40.74
N ARG A 23 9.65 -18.98 -39.60
CA ARG A 23 9.73 -18.36 -38.26
C ARG A 23 11.13 -18.56 -37.67
N THR A 24 11.96 -17.52 -37.72
CA THR A 24 13.11 -17.36 -36.81
C THR A 24 12.92 -16.06 -36.05
N THR A 25 12.43 -16.14 -34.81
CA THR A 25 12.47 -15.00 -33.87
C THR A 25 12.97 -15.49 -32.52
N ARG A 26 14.14 -14.96 -32.12
CA ARG A 26 14.67 -15.00 -30.77
C ARG A 26 13.56 -14.58 -29.79
N ARG A 27 13.18 -15.46 -28.88
CA ARG A 27 12.31 -15.11 -27.75
C ARG A 27 13.10 -14.25 -26.76
N ARG A 28 12.70 -12.99 -26.60
CA ARG A 28 12.97 -12.23 -25.36
C ARG A 28 12.00 -12.73 -24.28
N PRO A 29 12.42 -12.91 -23.02
CA PRO A 29 11.50 -13.29 -21.97
C PRO A 29 10.51 -12.14 -21.73
N ARG A 30 9.20 -12.46 -21.82
CA ARG A 30 8.11 -11.59 -21.38
C ARG A 30 7.78 -11.98 -19.95
N SER A 31 7.94 -11.06 -19.00
CA SER A 31 7.29 -11.13 -17.70
C SER A 31 5.78 -11.02 -17.92
N PHE A 32 5.03 -12.00 -17.40
CA PHE A 32 3.57 -11.97 -17.41
C PHE A 32 3.10 -11.32 -16.13
N TRP A 33 2.41 -10.18 -16.25
CA TRP A 33 1.64 -9.57 -15.18
C TRP A 33 0.19 -10.04 -15.31
N THR A 34 -0.38 -10.60 -14.24
CA THR A 34 -1.82 -10.89 -14.20
C THR A 34 -2.53 -9.71 -13.56
N LEU A 35 -3.26 -8.96 -14.37
CA LEU A 35 -4.11 -7.85 -13.96
C LEU A 35 -5.51 -8.40 -13.62
N VAL A 36 -5.96 -8.22 -12.38
CA VAL A 36 -7.37 -8.42 -12.01
C VAL A 36 -7.88 -7.06 -11.51
N VAL A 37 -8.76 -6.43 -12.30
CA VAL A 37 -9.39 -5.15 -11.95
C VAL A 37 -10.72 -5.43 -11.26
N ALA A 38 -10.89 -4.95 -10.02
CA ALA A 38 -12.18 -4.88 -9.34
C ALA A 38 -12.71 -3.43 -9.39
N PRO A 39 -14.03 -3.18 -9.41
CA PRO A 39 -14.58 -1.84 -9.56
C PRO A 39 -14.52 -1.07 -8.23
N VAL A 40 -13.97 0.15 -8.32
CA VAL A 40 -14.18 1.37 -7.49
C VAL A 40 -14.45 1.13 -5.99
N SER A 41 -13.36 0.89 -5.27
CA SER A 41 -13.03 1.24 -3.86
C SER A 41 -12.01 0.20 -3.40
N ALA A 42 -10.75 0.62 -3.26
CA ALA A 42 -9.56 -0.20 -3.00
C ALA A 42 -9.14 -1.17 -4.15
N CYS A 43 -8.07 -0.80 -4.87
CA CYS A 43 -7.33 -1.74 -5.70
C CYS A 43 -6.36 -2.56 -4.82
N LEU A 44 -6.67 -3.84 -4.59
CA LEU A 44 -5.74 -4.81 -4.00
C LEU A 44 -4.84 -5.40 -5.09
N PHE A 45 -3.53 -5.20 -4.98
CA PHE A 45 -2.53 -5.78 -5.89
C PHE A 45 -1.78 -6.94 -5.23
N PHE A 46 -1.68 -8.07 -5.93
CA PHE A 46 -0.87 -9.22 -5.54
C PHE A 46 0.36 -9.31 -6.44
N ALA A 47 1.56 -9.18 -5.87
CA ALA A 47 2.82 -9.43 -6.58
C ALA A 47 3.54 -10.62 -5.92
N SER A 48 3.86 -11.65 -6.71
CA SER A 48 4.72 -12.77 -6.31
C SER A 48 5.87 -12.89 -7.31
N LEU A 49 7.10 -12.59 -6.88
CA LEU A 49 8.31 -12.88 -7.65
C LEU A 49 8.81 -14.27 -7.24
N SER A 50 8.62 -15.28 -8.10
CA SER A 50 9.31 -16.56 -7.98
C SER A 50 10.36 -16.67 -9.09
N LEU A 51 11.63 -16.46 -8.74
CA LEU A 51 12.75 -16.63 -9.65
C LEU A 51 13.23 -18.09 -9.60
N GLN A 52 12.58 -19.00 -10.33
CA GLN A 52 13.15 -20.34 -10.57
C GLN A 52 13.97 -20.35 -11.86
N SER A 53 15.29 -20.19 -11.72
CA SER A 53 16.22 -20.54 -12.79
C SER A 53 16.42 -22.06 -12.82
N ARG A 54 15.83 -22.73 -13.82
CA ARG A 54 16.16 -24.12 -14.13
C ARG A 54 17.47 -24.15 -14.91
N LEU A 55 18.59 -24.37 -14.22
CA LEU A 55 19.82 -24.86 -14.86
C LEU A 55 19.60 -26.32 -15.26
N ARG A 56 19.57 -26.60 -16.57
CA ARG A 56 19.69 -27.96 -17.10
C ARG A 56 21.16 -28.33 -17.13
N VAL A 57 21.56 -29.31 -16.33
CA VAL A 57 22.82 -30.04 -16.50
C VAL A 57 22.54 -31.25 -17.41
N PRO A 58 23.34 -31.51 -18.46
CA PRO A 58 23.19 -32.69 -19.32
C PRO A 58 23.63 -33.98 -18.60
N PRO A 59 23.19 -35.16 -19.08
CA PRO A 59 23.28 -36.41 -18.30
C PRO A 59 24.71 -36.95 -18.29
N ASP A 60 25.15 -37.42 -17.12
CA ASP A 60 26.31 -38.30 -17.00
C ASP A 60 25.83 -39.71 -16.63
N ASN A 61 26.45 -40.69 -17.27
CA ASN A 61 26.12 -42.10 -17.19
C ASN A 61 26.75 -42.73 -15.94
N GLY A 62 25.99 -43.57 -15.22
CA GLY A 62 26.60 -44.65 -14.46
C GLY A 62 25.94 -44.96 -13.11
N GLY A 63 25.38 -46.18 -13.04
CA GLY A 63 25.64 -47.10 -11.93
C GLY A 63 24.99 -46.86 -10.57
N GLY A 64 23.82 -47.49 -10.37
CA GLY A 64 23.66 -48.55 -9.36
C GLY A 64 23.48 -48.20 -7.87
N VAL A 65 22.55 -48.97 -7.30
CA VAL A 65 22.35 -49.44 -5.91
C VAL A 65 21.46 -48.64 -4.94
N ASP A 66 20.56 -49.44 -4.34
CA ASP A 66 19.51 -49.15 -3.38
C ASP A 66 19.99 -48.57 -2.05
N ALA A 67 19.17 -47.73 -1.42
CA ALA A 67 18.94 -47.78 0.02
C ALA A 67 17.74 -46.91 0.44
N VAL A 68 16.82 -47.55 1.14
CA VAL A 68 15.74 -46.96 1.93
C VAL A 68 16.35 -46.15 3.09
N GLY A 69 15.89 -44.91 3.28
CA GLY A 69 16.32 -44.07 4.39
C GLY A 69 15.30 -42.98 4.68
N SER A 70 14.34 -43.29 5.55
CA SER A 70 13.48 -42.29 6.19
C SER A 70 14.33 -41.33 7.03
N LEU A 71 14.18 -40.03 6.83
CA LEU A 71 14.82 -39.00 7.66
C LEU A 71 13.79 -37.95 8.12
N PRO A 72 14.05 -37.31 9.28
CA PRO A 72 13.03 -37.03 10.28
C PRO A 72 12.32 -35.69 10.10
N VAL A 73 11.07 -35.66 10.58
CA VAL A 73 10.35 -34.43 10.90
C VAL A 73 10.85 -33.95 12.26
N SER A 74 11.68 -32.90 12.28
CA SER A 74 11.77 -31.88 13.34
C SER A 74 13.01 -31.01 13.15
N ALA A 75 12.82 -29.70 12.98
CA ALA A 75 13.63 -28.68 13.68
C ALA A 75 13.05 -27.29 13.41
N SER A 76 12.50 -26.71 14.49
CA SER A 76 12.45 -25.30 14.86
C SER A 76 12.33 -24.24 13.76
N ALA A 77 11.25 -23.45 13.85
CA ALA A 77 11.20 -22.07 13.38
C ALA A 77 12.45 -21.32 13.88
N GLY A 78 13.41 -21.15 12.97
CA GLY A 78 14.61 -20.38 13.19
C GLY A 78 14.21 -18.92 13.37
N ASN A 79 14.58 -18.40 14.53
CA ASN A 79 14.51 -16.99 14.91
C ASN A 79 15.17 -16.15 13.81
N ALA A 80 14.38 -15.56 12.91
CA ALA A 80 14.88 -14.60 11.95
C ALA A 80 15.38 -13.40 12.74
N THR A 81 16.69 -13.31 12.90
CA THR A 81 17.39 -12.18 13.48
C THR A 81 16.94 -10.92 12.78
N VAL A 82 16.34 -10.01 13.54
CA VAL A 82 15.91 -8.68 13.10
C VAL A 82 17.09 -8.01 12.40
N THR A 83 16.98 -7.88 11.08
CA THR A 83 17.82 -7.01 10.27
C THR A 83 17.63 -5.57 10.76
N GLU A 84 18.71 -4.79 10.76
CA GLU A 84 18.78 -3.38 11.21
C GLU A 84 17.45 -2.61 11.10
N PRO A 85 17.10 -1.79 12.11
CA PRO A 85 15.84 -1.04 12.08
C PRO A 85 15.76 -0.23 10.79
N TRP A 86 14.70 -0.48 10.02
CA TRP A 86 14.44 0.25 8.79
C TRP A 86 14.33 1.76 9.08
N ALA A 87 14.91 2.56 8.21
CA ALA A 87 14.92 4.01 8.31
C ALA A 87 14.63 4.67 6.96
N SER A 88 13.75 5.67 6.97
CA SER A 88 13.41 6.49 5.80
C SER A 88 13.45 7.99 6.14
N PRO A 89 13.85 8.88 5.21
CA PRO A 89 13.82 10.33 5.43
C PRO A 89 12.40 10.93 5.59
N TYR A 90 11.38 10.10 5.38
CA TYR A 90 9.97 10.46 5.58
C TYR A 90 9.35 9.77 6.81
N GLN A 91 10.13 8.94 7.52
CA GLN A 91 9.65 8.22 8.69
C GLN A 91 9.28 9.19 9.81
N VAL A 92 8.12 8.94 10.41
CA VAL A 92 7.58 9.70 11.53
C VAL A 92 7.85 8.96 12.83
N ASP A 93 8.40 9.68 13.81
CA ASP A 93 8.48 9.18 15.18
C ASP A 93 7.15 9.39 15.90
N CYS A 94 6.31 8.35 15.90
CA CYS A 94 5.04 8.38 16.61
C CYS A 94 5.17 8.49 18.14
N SER A 95 6.36 8.47 18.75
CA SER A 95 6.50 8.84 20.17
C SER A 95 6.58 10.37 20.35
N ALA A 96 7.04 11.10 19.32
CA ALA A 96 7.27 12.54 19.35
C ALA A 96 6.13 13.38 18.74
N VAL A 97 5.26 12.79 17.91
CA VAL A 97 4.08 13.49 17.37
C VAL A 97 3.14 13.86 18.52
N ALA A 98 2.84 15.15 18.71
CA ALA A 98 1.94 15.58 19.77
C ALA A 98 0.57 14.88 19.62
N THR A 99 0.14 14.12 20.63
CA THR A 99 -1.30 13.92 20.85
C THR A 99 -1.81 15.16 21.54
N ALA A 100 -2.85 15.82 21.03
CA ALA A 100 -3.61 16.60 22.00
C ALA A 100 -4.41 15.65 22.91
N PRO A 101 -4.68 16.10 24.15
CA PRO A 101 -5.16 15.24 25.21
C PRO A 101 -6.46 14.54 24.80
N GLU A 102 -6.68 13.32 25.32
CA GLU A 102 -7.94 12.60 25.15
C GLU A 102 -9.08 13.53 25.56
N ALA A 103 -9.84 14.03 24.58
CA ALA A 103 -11.10 14.67 24.87
C ALA A 103 -12.03 13.54 25.35
N GLY A 104 -12.60 13.68 26.55
CA GLY A 104 -13.72 12.84 26.96
C GLY A 104 -14.81 12.84 25.89
N GLU A 105 -15.68 11.82 25.88
CA GLU A 105 -16.74 11.64 24.89
C GLU A 105 -17.48 12.97 24.57
N GLY A 106 -17.08 13.65 23.48
CA GLY A 106 -17.55 15.00 23.16
C GLY A 106 -16.41 15.88 22.63
N GLY A 107 -16.26 15.91 21.31
CA GLY A 107 -15.10 16.46 20.61
C GLY A 107 -14.87 17.96 20.73
N ASN A 108 -13.67 18.38 20.32
CA ASN A 108 -13.43 19.67 19.67
C ASN A 108 -12.12 19.59 18.86
N ASP A 109 -12.16 20.07 17.64
CA ASP A 109 -11.16 20.09 16.56
C ASP A 109 -9.92 20.98 16.83
N GLY A 110 -9.46 21.06 18.07
CA GLY A 110 -8.24 21.76 18.51
C GLY A 110 -7.08 20.82 18.89
N GLY A 111 -7.09 19.60 18.36
CA GLY A 111 -6.02 18.61 18.46
C GLY A 111 -6.37 17.32 19.24
N GLY A 112 -7.43 17.31 20.06
CA GLY A 112 -7.77 16.17 20.93
C GLY A 112 -8.42 15.04 20.13
N GLY A 113 -7.83 13.83 20.16
CA GLY A 113 -8.38 12.69 19.43
C GLY A 113 -9.56 12.01 20.12
N VAL A 114 -10.55 11.57 19.34
CA VAL A 114 -11.61 10.68 19.81
C VAL A 114 -11.11 9.25 19.68
N PHE A 115 -11.16 8.46 20.75
CA PHE A 115 -10.77 7.05 20.69
C PHE A 115 -11.98 6.14 20.64
N VAL A 116 -11.93 5.14 19.77
CA VAL A 116 -12.93 4.06 19.68
C VAL A 116 -12.22 2.70 19.72
N THR A 117 -12.91 1.67 20.19
CA THR A 117 -12.44 0.28 20.06
C THR A 117 -13.06 -0.33 18.82
N THR A 118 -12.23 -0.83 17.91
CA THR A 118 -12.69 -1.47 16.67
C THR A 118 -13.43 -2.78 16.94
N LYS A 119 -14.24 -3.22 15.98
CA LYS A 119 -14.88 -4.55 15.97
C LYS A 119 -14.17 -5.53 15.03
N THR A 120 -12.90 -5.25 14.72
CA THR A 120 -12.01 -6.19 14.04
C THR A 120 -11.61 -7.32 14.98
N ASP A 121 -11.06 -8.40 14.42
CA ASP A 121 -10.47 -9.48 15.20
C ASP A 121 -8.98 -9.64 14.83
N PRO A 122 -8.03 -9.30 15.74
CA PRO A 122 -8.26 -8.77 17.08
C PRO A 122 -8.71 -7.29 17.09
N PRO A 123 -9.41 -6.83 18.15
CA PRO A 123 -9.81 -5.42 18.30
C PRO A 123 -8.63 -4.56 18.76
N PHE A 124 -8.68 -3.27 18.43
CA PHE A 124 -7.66 -2.30 18.84
C PHE A 124 -8.27 -0.92 19.09
N ARG A 125 -7.54 -0.07 19.83
CA ARG A 125 -7.95 1.33 20.07
C ARG A 125 -7.56 2.20 18.87
N MET A 126 -8.49 2.93 18.29
CA MET A 126 -8.25 3.79 17.14
C MET A 126 -8.57 5.23 17.49
N ASN A 127 -7.61 6.13 17.26
CA ASN A 127 -7.83 7.57 17.28
C ASN A 127 -8.46 7.98 15.95
N ILE A 128 -9.66 8.55 16.01
CA ILE A 128 -10.44 8.96 14.85
C ILE A 128 -10.60 10.49 14.84
N HIS A 129 -10.95 11.06 13.69
CA HIS A 129 -11.39 12.45 13.60
C HIS A 129 -12.78 12.59 14.25
N ASP A 130 -13.25 13.83 14.40
CA ASP A 130 -14.61 14.10 14.87
C ASP A 130 -15.64 13.40 13.95
N PRO A 131 -16.37 12.38 14.45
CA PRO A 131 -17.31 11.61 13.64
C PRO A 131 -18.53 12.43 13.20
N SER A 132 -18.80 13.58 13.83
CA SER A 132 -19.84 14.50 13.34
C SER A 132 -19.45 15.14 12.02
N ARG A 133 -18.13 15.30 11.77
CA ARG A 133 -17.57 15.97 10.60
C ARG A 133 -16.94 15.01 9.59
N ASP A 134 -16.43 13.85 10.00
CA ASP A 134 -15.75 12.90 9.12
C ASP A 134 -16.55 11.60 8.94
N GLY A 135 -16.86 11.25 7.69
CA GLY A 135 -17.70 10.09 7.36
C GLY A 135 -17.03 8.75 7.66
N VAL A 136 -15.72 8.65 7.44
CA VAL A 136 -14.95 7.43 7.74
C VAL A 136 -14.91 7.19 9.24
N SER A 137 -14.57 8.22 10.02
CA SER A 137 -14.55 8.19 11.49
C SER A 137 -15.93 7.85 12.06
N ARG A 138 -17.00 8.42 11.50
CA ARG A 138 -18.39 8.11 11.89
C ARG A 138 -18.74 6.64 11.68
N GLU A 139 -18.40 6.11 10.52
CA GLU A 139 -18.65 4.70 10.22
C GLU A 139 -17.84 3.77 11.12
N ILE A 140 -16.56 4.08 11.38
CA ILE A 140 -15.75 3.31 12.32
C ILE A 140 -16.34 3.37 13.74
N GLN A 141 -16.80 4.54 14.20
CA GLN A 141 -17.46 4.65 15.51
C GLN A 141 -18.74 3.80 15.58
N GLN A 142 -19.56 3.81 14.54
CA GLN A 142 -20.86 3.13 14.53
C GLN A 142 -20.73 1.61 14.30
N LYS A 143 -19.92 1.22 13.30
CA LYS A 143 -19.81 -0.16 12.81
C LYS A 143 -18.57 -0.89 13.31
N GLY A 144 -17.56 -0.17 13.79
CA GLY A 144 -16.30 -0.72 14.31
C GLY A 144 -15.22 -0.96 13.25
N CYS A 145 -15.48 -0.64 11.98
CA CYS A 145 -14.53 -0.70 10.87
C CYS A 145 -15.03 0.09 9.66
N TRP A 146 -14.10 0.56 8.83
CA TRP A 146 -14.35 1.08 7.49
C TRP A 146 -14.01 -0.02 6.48
N GLU A 147 -14.86 -0.23 5.46
CA GLU A 147 -14.63 -1.25 4.41
C GLU A 147 -14.35 -2.67 4.97
N CYS A 148 -15.09 -3.08 5.99
CA CYS A 148 -14.85 -4.32 6.75
C CYS A 148 -14.68 -5.57 5.87
N LYS A 149 -15.41 -5.66 4.75
CA LYS A 149 -15.26 -6.76 3.79
C LYS A 149 -13.85 -6.81 3.19
N HIS A 150 -13.32 -5.68 2.74
CA HIS A 150 -12.00 -5.61 2.11
C HIS A 150 -10.87 -5.79 3.12
N ILE A 151 -11.07 -5.39 4.38
CA ILE A 151 -10.16 -5.72 5.48
C ILE A 151 -10.05 -7.25 5.67
N ASN A 152 -11.16 -7.98 5.55
CA ASN A 152 -11.12 -9.45 5.62
C ASN A 152 -10.38 -10.06 4.42
N ASP A 153 -10.55 -9.49 3.23
CA ASP A 153 -9.82 -9.90 2.02
C ASP A 153 -8.30 -9.67 2.19
N MET A 154 -7.89 -8.52 2.76
CA MET A 154 -6.51 -8.24 3.15
C MET A 154 -5.98 -9.22 4.21
N ALA A 155 -6.75 -9.50 5.26
CA ALA A 155 -6.35 -10.45 6.30
C ALA A 155 -6.15 -11.86 5.72
N ALA A 156 -7.01 -12.29 4.79
CA ALA A 156 -6.85 -13.56 4.08
C ALA A 156 -5.59 -13.58 3.20
N ALA A 157 -5.29 -12.48 2.49
CA ALA A 157 -4.05 -12.32 1.74
C ALA A 157 -2.81 -12.45 2.62
N LEU A 158 -2.77 -11.71 3.74
CA LEU A 158 -1.66 -11.75 4.70
C LEU A 158 -1.49 -13.13 5.34
N ARG A 159 -2.57 -13.92 5.53
CA ARG A 159 -2.48 -15.31 5.98
C ARG A 159 -1.94 -16.25 4.89
N THR A 160 -2.30 -15.98 3.63
CA THR A 160 -1.86 -16.81 2.49
C THR A 160 -0.37 -16.63 2.21
N TYR A 161 0.12 -15.39 2.25
CA TYR A 161 1.53 -15.07 2.04
C TYR A 161 2.22 -14.87 3.39
N ASP A 162 2.53 -15.98 4.07
CA ASP A 162 3.18 -15.90 5.37
C ASP A 162 4.57 -15.23 5.27
N GLY A 163 4.88 -14.36 6.23
CA GLY A 163 6.06 -13.51 6.19
C GLY A 163 5.94 -12.25 5.33
N ALA A 164 4.82 -12.04 4.61
CA ALA A 164 4.58 -10.80 3.90
C ALA A 164 4.42 -9.61 4.87
N TYR A 165 4.94 -8.45 4.47
CA TYR A 165 4.56 -7.19 5.11
C TYR A 165 3.35 -6.57 4.41
N PHE A 166 2.66 -5.68 5.10
CA PHE A 166 1.59 -4.88 4.53
C PHE A 166 2.10 -3.48 4.17
N LEU A 167 1.83 -3.05 2.94
CA LEU A 167 2.09 -1.68 2.48
C LEU A 167 0.75 -0.99 2.24
N ASP A 168 0.50 0.08 3.01
CA ASP A 168 -0.71 0.88 2.96
C ASP A 168 -0.39 2.23 2.32
N VAL A 169 -0.77 2.43 1.06
CA VAL A 169 -0.52 3.67 0.31
C VAL A 169 -1.79 4.51 0.29
N GLY A 170 -1.78 5.63 1.01
CA GLY A 170 -2.99 6.37 1.35
C GLY A 170 -3.62 5.85 2.64
N GLY A 171 -2.82 5.77 3.71
CA GLY A 171 -3.22 5.16 4.97
C GLY A 171 -4.44 5.81 5.66
N ASN A 172 -4.76 7.06 5.32
CA ASN A 172 -5.80 7.87 5.95
C ASN A 172 -5.63 7.80 7.48
N ILE A 173 -6.68 7.57 8.26
CA ILE A 173 -6.59 7.43 9.73
C ILE A 173 -6.08 6.06 10.21
N GLY A 174 -5.64 5.18 9.31
CA GLY A 174 -4.90 3.96 9.66
C GLY A 174 -5.72 2.70 9.87
N MET A 175 -6.98 2.64 9.42
CA MET A 175 -7.86 1.46 9.63
C MET A 175 -7.22 0.16 9.12
N TRP A 176 -6.67 0.20 7.90
CA TRP A 176 -6.04 -0.95 7.25
C TRP A 176 -4.70 -1.29 7.88
N SER A 177 -3.83 -0.28 8.03
CA SER A 177 -2.53 -0.39 8.71
C SER A 177 -2.61 -1.01 10.11
N LEU A 178 -3.50 -0.50 10.97
CA LEU A 178 -3.65 -0.99 12.35
C LEU A 178 -4.25 -2.40 12.38
N THR A 179 -5.14 -2.74 11.45
CA THR A 179 -5.66 -4.11 11.34
C THR A 179 -4.59 -5.09 10.90
N ALA A 180 -3.73 -4.74 9.93
CA ALA A 180 -2.62 -5.58 9.55
C ALA A 180 -1.63 -5.78 10.72
N ALA A 181 -1.33 -4.72 11.48
CA ALA A 181 -0.45 -4.79 12.63
C ALA A 181 -1.02 -5.59 13.81
N SER A 182 -2.35 -5.56 13.98
CA SER A 182 -3.06 -6.35 14.98
C SER A 182 -3.01 -7.85 14.68
N LEU A 183 -2.82 -8.21 13.39
CA LEU A 183 -2.56 -9.57 12.92
C LEU A 183 -1.07 -9.96 12.96
N ASP A 184 -0.27 -9.30 13.81
CA ASP A 184 1.17 -9.53 13.96
C ASP A 184 2.00 -9.33 12.66
N ARG A 185 1.53 -8.52 11.71
CA ARG A 185 2.28 -8.21 10.49
C ARG A 185 3.10 -6.92 10.62
N ARG A 186 4.24 -6.88 9.93
CA ARG A 186 5.01 -5.64 9.72
C ARG A 186 4.25 -4.77 8.73
N VAL A 187 4.17 -3.47 9.01
CA VAL A 187 3.38 -2.51 8.23
C VAL A 187 4.21 -1.30 7.90
N PHE A 188 4.10 -0.82 6.67
CA PHE A 188 4.53 0.52 6.29
C PHE A 188 3.32 1.30 5.76
N THR A 189 3.11 2.48 6.32
CA THR A 189 1.97 3.34 6.01
C THR A 189 2.46 4.62 5.38
N ILE A 190 2.09 4.87 4.13
CA ILE A 190 2.36 6.12 3.43
C ILE A 190 1.10 6.98 3.54
N GLU A 191 1.21 8.13 4.20
CA GLU A 191 0.10 9.07 4.36
C GLU A 191 0.56 10.51 4.11
N ALA A 192 -0.16 11.19 3.24
CA ALA A 192 0.19 12.55 2.83
C ALA A 192 -0.19 13.59 3.90
N LEU A 193 -1.37 13.46 4.53
CA LEU A 193 -1.91 14.51 5.39
C LEU A 193 -1.39 14.39 6.83
N PRO A 194 -0.72 15.43 7.37
CA PRO A 194 -0.25 15.42 8.75
C PRO A 194 -1.35 15.14 9.78
N ALA A 195 -2.55 15.69 9.56
CA ALA A 195 -3.70 15.45 10.43
C ALA A 195 -4.09 13.96 10.51
N ASN A 196 -3.93 13.20 9.43
CA ASN A 196 -4.17 11.76 9.39
C ASN A 196 -3.01 11.00 10.06
N VAL A 197 -1.76 11.42 9.81
CA VAL A 197 -0.57 10.89 10.49
C VAL A 197 -0.70 11.02 12.01
N GLU A 198 -1.24 12.13 12.53
CA GLU A 198 -1.53 12.31 13.96
C GLU A 198 -2.52 11.26 14.50
N ARG A 199 -3.56 10.92 13.72
CA ARG A 199 -4.52 9.86 14.08
C ARG A 199 -3.88 8.47 14.06
N ILE A 200 -3.08 8.17 13.04
CA ILE A 200 -2.31 6.92 12.97
C ILE A 200 -1.38 6.82 14.19
N CYS A 201 -0.55 7.83 14.45
CA CYS A 201 0.38 7.82 15.57
C CYS A 201 -0.33 7.78 16.93
N GLY A 202 -1.48 8.45 17.09
CA GLY A 202 -2.31 8.34 18.29
C GLY A 202 -2.79 6.92 18.53
N SER A 203 -3.22 6.24 17.48
CA SER A 203 -3.61 4.83 17.54
C SER A 203 -2.43 3.92 17.84
N VAL A 204 -1.27 4.15 17.23
CA VAL A 204 -0.03 3.39 17.51
C VAL A 204 0.31 3.46 19.01
N ARG A 205 0.30 4.67 19.60
CA ARG A 205 0.56 4.86 21.03
C ARG A 205 -0.47 4.19 21.93
N ALA A 206 -1.73 4.17 21.52
CA ALA A 206 -2.81 3.52 22.27
C ALA A 206 -2.76 1.99 22.19
N ASN A 207 -1.91 1.41 21.32
CA ASN A 207 -1.71 -0.04 21.19
C ASN A 207 -0.21 -0.40 21.27
N PRO A 208 0.42 -0.33 22.46
CA PRO A 208 1.85 -0.58 22.64
C PRO A 208 2.41 -1.87 21.98
N PRO A 209 1.69 -3.01 21.95
CA PRO A 209 2.17 -4.21 21.27
C PRO A 209 2.43 -4.04 19.76
N MET A 210 1.82 -3.03 19.13
CA MET A 210 1.93 -2.76 17.69
C MET A 210 3.03 -1.75 17.35
N ALA A 211 3.52 -0.97 18.31
CA ALA A 211 4.40 0.18 18.05
C ALA A 211 5.71 -0.19 17.32
N GLY A 212 6.26 -1.38 17.56
CA GLY A 212 7.47 -1.87 16.88
C GLY A 212 7.23 -2.42 15.47
N ARG A 213 5.98 -2.46 14.98
CA ARG A 213 5.61 -3.13 13.73
C ARG A 213 5.13 -2.17 12.64
N ILE A 214 4.76 -0.95 12.99
CA ILE A 214 4.19 0.04 12.07
C ILE A 214 5.20 1.16 11.83
N GLY A 215 5.70 1.26 10.60
CA GLY A 215 6.47 2.41 10.12
C GLY A 215 5.57 3.39 9.40
N VAL A 216 5.38 4.59 9.96
CA VAL A 216 4.56 5.65 9.35
C VAL A 216 5.46 6.60 8.56
N LEU A 217 5.06 6.94 7.33
CA LEU A 217 5.74 7.88 6.46
C LEU A 217 4.82 9.05 6.12
N ASN A 218 5.24 10.27 6.46
CA ASN A 218 4.50 11.47 6.05
C ASN A 218 5.00 11.99 4.70
N VAL A 219 4.42 11.45 3.63
CA VAL A 219 4.80 11.72 2.24
C VAL A 219 3.66 11.30 1.31
N ALA A 220 3.50 11.99 0.18
CA ALA A 220 2.60 11.55 -0.88
C ALA A 220 3.34 10.60 -1.85
N ALA A 221 2.78 9.43 -2.14
CA ALA A 221 3.33 8.52 -3.14
C ALA A 221 3.06 9.06 -4.56
N THR A 222 4.09 9.11 -5.40
CA THR A 222 3.98 9.64 -6.77
C THR A 222 5.11 9.10 -7.67
N SER A 223 5.13 9.46 -8.95
CA SER A 223 6.08 8.95 -9.93
C SER A 223 7.44 9.67 -9.91
N GLU A 224 7.53 10.84 -9.28
CA GLU A 224 8.77 11.61 -9.17
C GLU A 224 8.77 12.52 -7.93
N PRO A 225 9.94 12.86 -7.35
CA PRO A 225 9.99 13.80 -6.23
C PRO A 225 9.37 15.14 -6.57
N THR A 226 8.39 15.58 -5.78
CA THR A 226 7.66 16.83 -6.01
C THR A 226 7.11 17.39 -4.70
N THR A 227 6.35 18.47 -4.75
CA THR A 227 5.62 19.02 -3.60
C THR A 227 4.18 19.25 -4.00
N PHE A 228 3.25 18.77 -3.18
CA PHE A 228 1.82 18.94 -3.36
C PHE A 228 1.29 20.01 -2.43
N LYS A 229 0.31 20.76 -2.92
CA LYS A 229 -0.57 21.58 -2.10
C LYS A 229 -1.94 20.92 -2.05
N PHE A 230 -2.42 20.71 -0.84
CA PHE A 230 -3.69 20.10 -0.57
C PHE A 230 -4.60 21.15 0.05
N SER A 231 -5.81 21.32 -0.51
CA SER A 231 -6.89 21.95 0.23
C SER A 231 -7.71 20.85 0.88
N VAL A 232 -7.78 20.89 2.20
CA VAL A 232 -8.57 19.93 2.99
C VAL A 232 -9.94 20.55 3.21
N PRO A 233 -11.01 20.02 2.58
CA PRO A 233 -12.34 20.59 2.78
C PRO A 233 -12.80 20.43 4.23
N ALA A 234 -13.39 21.48 4.80
CA ALA A 234 -14.03 21.40 6.11
C ALA A 234 -15.10 20.28 6.12
N GLY A 235 -14.82 19.16 6.79
CA GLY A 235 -15.74 18.01 6.89
C GLY A 235 -15.47 16.85 5.93
N ASN A 236 -14.33 16.80 5.25
CA ASN A 236 -13.87 15.57 4.61
C ASN A 236 -12.35 15.46 4.69
N MET A 237 -11.87 14.96 5.83
CA MET A 237 -10.42 14.85 6.11
C MET A 237 -9.72 13.81 5.20
N GLY A 238 -10.49 12.95 4.52
CA GLY A 238 -9.96 11.99 3.53
C GLY A 238 -10.07 12.47 2.08
N GLY A 239 -11.15 13.16 1.70
CA GLY A 239 -11.41 13.59 0.32
C GLY A 239 -10.67 14.88 -0.07
N THR A 240 -9.35 14.80 -0.04
CA THR A 240 -8.49 15.92 -0.38
C THR A 240 -8.24 15.94 -1.89
N ARG A 241 -8.34 17.12 -2.51
CA ARG A 241 -7.97 17.32 -3.91
C ARG A 241 -6.61 18.00 -3.99
N VAL A 242 -5.73 17.50 -4.86
CA VAL A 242 -4.51 18.22 -5.23
C VAL A 242 -4.92 19.53 -5.91
N ILE A 243 -4.49 20.66 -5.36
CA ILE A 243 -4.55 21.95 -6.06
C ILE A 243 -3.22 22.11 -6.77
N ASP A 244 -3.26 22.30 -8.09
CA ASP A 244 -2.08 22.43 -8.95
C ASP A 244 -0.96 23.29 -8.31
N ALA A 245 0.29 22.84 -8.46
CA ALA A 245 1.49 23.48 -7.94
C ALA A 245 1.84 24.86 -8.56
N GLY A 246 0.87 25.54 -9.19
CA GLY A 246 1.06 26.80 -9.92
C GLY A 246 -0.06 27.83 -9.78
N GLY A 247 -1.06 27.61 -8.92
CA GLY A 247 -2.12 28.60 -8.67
C GLY A 247 -1.75 29.57 -7.55
N GLU A 248 -1.61 30.86 -7.88
CA GLU A 248 -1.54 31.92 -6.88
C GLU A 248 -2.92 32.13 -6.24
N GLY A 249 -3.08 31.58 -5.04
CA GLY A 249 -4.23 31.82 -4.18
C GLY A 249 -4.01 31.08 -2.89
N VAL A 250 -3.33 31.70 -1.93
CA VAL A 250 -3.09 31.14 -0.60
C VAL A 250 -4.40 31.24 0.18
N SER A 251 -5.10 30.13 0.33
CA SER A 251 -6.12 29.97 1.36
C SER A 251 -5.48 29.44 2.65
N ASP A 252 -5.96 29.88 3.81
CA ASP A 252 -5.40 29.50 5.13
C ASP A 252 -5.53 27.99 5.45
N ASP A 253 -6.23 27.21 4.61
CA ASP A 253 -6.49 25.77 4.77
C ASP A 253 -5.58 24.89 3.86
N GLU A 254 -4.47 25.44 3.36
CA GLU A 254 -3.53 24.71 2.51
C GLU A 254 -2.46 23.96 3.30
N VAL A 255 -2.35 22.66 3.05
CA VAL A 255 -1.26 21.83 3.57
C VAL A 255 -0.27 21.53 2.45
N THR A 256 1.01 21.86 2.67
CA THR A 256 2.09 21.52 1.75
C THR A 256 2.75 20.21 2.17
N VAL A 257 2.84 19.24 1.26
CA VAL A 257 3.35 17.89 1.54
C VAL A 257 4.38 17.49 0.48
N ARG A 258 5.47 16.87 0.92
CA ARG A 258 6.47 16.30 0.00
C ARG A 258 5.91 15.08 -0.72
N GLY A 259 6.17 14.98 -2.02
CA GLY A 259 5.93 13.79 -2.83
C GLY A 259 7.21 13.01 -3.04
N ALA A 260 7.13 11.68 -3.01
CA ALA A 260 8.25 10.78 -3.28
C ALA A 260 7.81 9.52 -4.02
N THR A 261 8.74 8.88 -4.72
CA THR A 261 8.54 7.54 -5.29
C THR A 261 8.58 6.50 -4.18
N ILE A 262 7.76 5.45 -4.29
CA ILE A 262 7.75 4.33 -3.36
C ILE A 262 9.15 3.67 -3.30
N ASP A 263 9.85 3.58 -4.44
CA ASP A 263 11.21 3.03 -4.50
C ASP A 263 12.23 3.82 -3.66
N SER A 264 12.01 5.13 -3.49
CA SER A 264 12.89 5.97 -2.68
C SER A 264 12.71 5.78 -1.16
N LEU A 265 11.66 5.07 -0.73
CA LEU A 265 11.30 4.91 0.68
C LEU A 265 12.08 3.80 1.40
N LYS A 266 12.98 3.11 0.68
CA LYS A 266 13.85 2.05 1.22
C LYS A 266 13.09 0.88 1.84
N LEU A 267 11.89 0.57 1.31
CA LEU A 267 11.08 -0.56 1.80
C LEU A 267 11.77 -1.90 1.51
N PRO A 268 11.50 -2.97 2.29
CA PRO A 268 12.02 -4.29 2.01
C PRO A 268 11.58 -4.79 0.61
N THR A 269 12.55 -5.21 -0.19
CA THR A 269 12.33 -5.73 -1.56
C THR A 269 12.57 -7.24 -1.67
N ASP A 270 13.06 -7.86 -0.60
CA ASP A 270 13.44 -9.27 -0.50
C ASP A 270 12.37 -10.16 0.16
N ILE A 271 11.29 -9.56 0.64
CA ILE A 271 10.14 -10.25 1.26
C ILE A 271 8.83 -9.91 0.52
N PRO A 272 7.84 -10.81 0.50
CA PRO A 272 6.55 -10.56 -0.15
C PRO A 272 5.81 -9.35 0.45
N VAL A 273 4.98 -8.70 -0.36
CA VAL A 273 4.15 -7.56 0.05
C VAL A 273 2.69 -7.79 -0.30
N VAL A 274 1.81 -7.47 0.65
CA VAL A 274 0.39 -7.23 0.38
C VAL A 274 0.20 -5.72 0.31
N LEU A 275 -0.27 -5.22 -0.83
CA LEU A 275 -0.33 -3.79 -1.14
C LEU A 275 -1.78 -3.31 -1.25
N LYS A 276 -2.13 -2.28 -0.47
CA LYS A 276 -3.28 -1.41 -0.73
C LYS A 276 -2.81 -0.10 -1.36
N VAL A 277 -3.50 0.35 -2.41
CA VAL A 277 -3.33 1.71 -2.96
C VAL A 277 -4.69 2.40 -3.04
N ASP A 278 -4.81 3.54 -2.37
CA ASP A 278 -6.03 4.34 -2.28
C ASP A 278 -5.64 5.80 -2.00
N VAL A 279 -5.27 6.53 -3.05
CA VAL A 279 -4.69 7.88 -2.96
C VAL A 279 -5.54 8.91 -3.71
N GLU A 280 -6.84 8.64 -3.78
CA GLU A 280 -7.88 9.54 -4.29
C GLU A 280 -7.60 10.09 -5.70
N GLY A 281 -7.26 9.19 -6.64
CA GLY A 281 -7.09 9.52 -8.06
C GLY A 281 -5.65 9.66 -8.54
N HIS A 282 -4.67 9.39 -7.68
CA HIS A 282 -3.23 9.42 -8.00
C HIS A 282 -2.59 8.01 -8.01
N GLU A 283 -3.40 6.95 -8.12
CA GLU A 283 -2.97 5.56 -7.98
C GLU A 283 -1.96 5.17 -9.07
N LEU A 284 -2.17 5.66 -10.30
CA LEU A 284 -1.27 5.36 -11.42
C LEU A 284 0.13 5.92 -11.18
N GLN A 285 0.22 7.16 -10.70
CA GLN A 285 1.47 7.84 -10.39
C GLN A 285 2.16 7.19 -9.20
N ALA A 286 1.42 6.82 -8.16
CA ALA A 286 1.95 6.07 -7.03
C ALA A 286 2.56 4.73 -7.49
N LEU A 287 1.86 3.99 -8.35
CA LEU A 287 2.35 2.73 -8.92
C LEU A 287 3.55 2.94 -9.86
N TRP A 288 3.60 4.04 -10.62
CA TRP A 288 4.77 4.36 -11.43
C TRP A 288 6.02 4.69 -10.62
N GLY A 289 5.85 5.17 -9.39
CA GLY A 289 6.95 5.36 -8.44
C GLY A 289 7.41 4.07 -7.73
N ALA A 290 6.90 2.90 -8.14
CA ALA A 290 7.21 1.59 -7.57
C ALA A 290 7.70 0.60 -8.64
N MET A 291 8.50 1.07 -9.61
CA MET A 291 8.90 0.33 -10.82
C MET A 291 10.40 0.37 -11.09
#